data_AF-A0A8C1X1C5-F1
#
_entry.id   AF-A0A8C1X1C5-F1
#
_cell.length_a   1.000
_cell.length_b   1.000
_cell.length_c   1.000
_cell.angle_alpha   90.00
_cell.angle_beta   90.00
_cell.angle_gamma   90.00
#
_symmetry.space_group_name_H-M   'P 1'
#
loop_
_entity.id
_entity.type
_entity.pdbx_description
1 polymer ?
#
loop_
_entity_poly.entity_id
_entity_poly.type
_entity_poly.pdbx_seq_one_letter_code
_entity_poly.pdbx_strand_id
1 'polypeptide(L)'
;MSGAALGIEIVVVFFLALFLLHRYGDFKKQQRMVLFGTLLAWYLCFLIVFILPLDVSTTIYKQCLIDHEAHAQTPSVSPVLSNQTTPNTSISASKNTQHVCYKPWSYIPDGIMPVFWRVVYWTSQCLTWLLLPFMQSYARSGGFSITGKIKTALIENAIYYGTYLFIFGSLLIYVAVHPQWRLSWYELQTIGITAANTWGLFLLVLLLGYGLVEIPRSYWEVSRQGHLLIKTYFKAAKLMTEKADSEENLEDVMEEVRKINESIKYNHPLRKNVDTILRKCPVEYQEKMGRNMDDYEDFDDKHNTYPTERSLSKLHKQVIYAVQRHNRTRVQWQILLEQAFHLEDVAKNETSTSRQFIHSFAPPEPVGWFRRYIYTPTIETFLLIIFSVEISFYGYM
;
A
#
# COMPACT_ATOMS: atom_id res chain seq x y z
N MET A 1 13.32 -32.17 7.12
CA MET A 1 13.98 -30.88 7.38
C MET A 1 13.34 -29.69 6.64
N SER A 2 12.69 -29.87 5.48
CA SER A 2 12.12 -28.71 4.75
C SER A 2 10.85 -28.08 5.34
N GLY A 3 10.01 -28.81 6.08
CA GLY A 3 8.83 -28.22 6.74
C GLY A 3 9.22 -27.25 7.87
N ALA A 4 10.37 -27.47 8.52
CA ALA A 4 10.89 -26.58 9.55
C ALA A 4 11.37 -25.25 8.95
N ALA A 5 12.02 -25.28 7.78
CA ALA A 5 12.43 -24.06 7.07
C ALA A 5 11.21 -23.19 6.71
N LEU A 6 10.17 -23.79 6.11
CA LEU A 6 8.93 -23.07 5.82
C LEU A 6 8.24 -22.53 7.08
N GLY A 7 8.24 -23.29 8.18
CA GLY A 7 7.71 -22.84 9.47
C GLY A 7 8.47 -21.64 10.05
N ILE A 8 9.81 -21.63 9.93
CA ILE A 8 10.65 -20.51 10.37
C ILE A 8 10.33 -19.26 9.56
N GLU A 9 10.27 -19.36 8.23
CA GLU A 9 9.94 -18.22 7.35
C GLU A 9 8.59 -17.60 7.71
N ILE A 10 7.55 -18.44 7.87
CA ILE A 10 6.21 -18.01 8.30
C ILE A 10 6.26 -17.21 9.61
N VAL A 11 7.02 -17.70 10.60
CA VAL A 11 7.13 -17.06 11.92
C VAL A 11 7.91 -15.75 11.84
N VAL A 12 9.04 -15.73 11.12
CA VAL A 12 9.87 -14.54 10.94
C VAL A 12 9.08 -13.44 10.23
N VAL A 13 8.37 -13.78 9.15
CA VAL A 13 7.54 -12.84 8.40
C VAL A 13 6.40 -12.28 9.25
N PHE A 14 5.80 -13.09 10.13
CA PHE A 14 4.79 -12.62 11.06
C PHE A 14 5.33 -11.56 12.03
N PHE A 15 6.48 -11.82 12.65
CA PHE A 15 7.12 -10.85 13.55
C PHE A 15 7.60 -9.60 12.82
N LEU A 16 8.09 -9.73 11.58
CA LEU A 16 8.42 -8.59 10.74
C LEU A 16 7.20 -7.70 10.47
N ALA A 17 6.08 -8.30 10.03
CA ALA A 17 4.84 -7.57 9.78
C ALA A 17 4.32 -6.88 11.06
N LEU A 18 4.40 -7.56 12.20
CA LEU A 18 4.00 -7.00 13.49
C LEU A 18 4.90 -5.84 13.93
N PHE A 19 6.22 -5.98 13.76
CA PHE A 19 7.20 -4.94 14.07
C PHE A 19 6.96 -3.69 13.21
N LEU A 20 6.77 -3.86 11.91
CA LEU A 20 6.47 -2.76 10.99
C LEU A 20 5.15 -2.08 11.36
N LEU A 21 4.10 -2.86 11.67
CA LEU A 21 2.82 -2.28 12.08
C LEU A 21 2.98 -1.48 13.37
N HIS A 22 3.76 -1.96 14.33
CA HIS A 22 4.04 -1.24 15.58
C HIS A 22 4.89 0.02 15.35
N ARG A 23 5.81 0.00 14.39
CA ARG A 23 6.66 1.15 14.05
C ARG A 23 5.87 2.27 13.38
N TYR A 24 4.98 1.92 12.47
CA TYR A 24 4.25 2.88 11.63
C TYR A 24 2.81 3.17 12.09
N GLY A 25 2.23 2.29 12.91
CA GLY A 25 0.86 2.39 13.40
C GLY A 25 0.78 2.61 14.91
N ASP A 26 -0.17 3.46 15.35
CA ASP A 26 -0.47 3.65 16.77
C ASP A 26 -1.54 2.64 17.23
N PHE A 27 -1.11 1.61 17.97
CA PHE A 27 -2.00 0.52 18.40
C PHE A 27 -3.09 0.98 19.38
N LYS A 28 -2.87 2.09 20.08
CA LYS A 28 -3.79 2.60 21.10
C LYS A 28 -4.89 3.46 20.48
N LYS A 29 -4.57 4.21 19.41
CA LYS A 29 -5.52 5.11 18.75
C LYS A 29 -6.35 4.42 17.68
N GLN A 30 -5.80 3.39 17.02
CA GLN A 30 -6.45 2.76 15.87
C GLN A 30 -7.49 1.70 16.27
N GLN A 31 -8.48 1.51 15.42
CA GLN A 31 -9.49 0.48 15.60
C GLN A 31 -8.88 -0.91 15.42
N ARG A 32 -9.23 -1.85 16.30
CA ARG A 32 -8.68 -3.22 16.28
C ARG A 32 -8.87 -3.94 14.94
N MET A 33 -10.00 -3.70 14.28
CA MET A 33 -10.31 -4.30 12.99
C MET A 33 -9.39 -3.80 11.87
N VAL A 34 -9.02 -2.52 11.90
CA VAL A 34 -8.06 -1.92 10.96
C VAL A 34 -6.66 -2.50 11.22
N LEU A 35 -6.23 -2.55 12.49
CA LEU A 35 -4.94 -3.15 12.86
C LEU A 35 -4.83 -4.60 12.41
N PHE A 36 -5.86 -5.41 12.67
CA PHE A 36 -5.91 -6.80 12.23
C PHE A 36 -5.89 -6.93 10.70
N GLY A 37 -6.71 -6.15 10.00
CA GLY A 37 -6.76 -6.17 8.54
C GLY A 37 -5.43 -5.77 7.90
N THR A 38 -4.78 -4.73 8.42
CA THR A 38 -3.46 -4.29 7.95
C THR A 38 -2.38 -5.33 8.26
N LEU A 39 -2.36 -5.90 9.48
CA LEU A 39 -1.41 -6.95 9.83
C LEU A 39 -1.54 -8.15 8.89
N LEU A 40 -2.78 -8.61 8.67
CA LEU A 40 -3.06 -9.73 7.78
C LEU A 40 -2.65 -9.43 6.34
N ALA A 41 -2.92 -8.21 5.84
CA ALA A 41 -2.51 -7.77 4.50
C ALA A 41 -1.00 -7.83 4.33
N TRP A 42 -0.27 -7.17 5.22
CA TRP A 42 1.18 -7.08 5.14
C TRP A 42 1.83 -8.45 5.31
N TYR A 43 1.32 -9.25 6.25
CA TYR A 43 1.77 -10.61 6.46
C TYR A 43 1.66 -11.45 5.18
N LEU A 44 0.50 -11.46 4.52
CA LEU A 44 0.31 -12.20 3.26
C LEU A 44 1.22 -11.68 2.13
N CYS A 45 1.36 -10.36 1.99
CA CYS A 45 2.22 -9.77 0.97
C CYS A 45 3.69 -10.15 1.16
N PHE A 46 4.23 -10.01 2.37
CA PHE A 46 5.62 -10.39 2.65
C PHE A 46 5.84 -11.89 2.52
N LEU A 47 4.86 -12.69 2.90
CA LEU A 47 4.94 -14.15 2.82
C LEU A 47 5.10 -14.63 1.38
N ILE A 48 4.40 -14.02 0.41
CA ILE A 48 4.52 -14.38 -1.02
C ILE A 48 5.95 -14.20 -1.54
N VAL A 49 6.67 -13.16 -1.10
CA VAL A 49 8.04 -12.88 -1.54
C VAL A 49 8.98 -14.04 -1.21
N PHE A 50 8.81 -14.65 -0.05
CA PHE A 50 9.64 -15.77 0.39
C PHE A 50 9.14 -17.11 -0.15
N ILE A 51 7.83 -17.33 -0.28
CA ILE A 51 7.28 -18.62 -0.69
C ILE A 51 7.40 -18.86 -2.20
N LEU A 52 7.30 -17.82 -3.04
CA LEU A 52 7.34 -17.96 -4.49
C LEU A 52 8.66 -18.61 -4.99
N PRO A 53 9.86 -18.21 -4.52
CA PRO A 53 11.10 -18.92 -4.84
C PRO A 53 11.11 -20.41 -4.41
N LEU A 54 10.52 -20.74 -3.25
CA LEU A 54 10.43 -22.13 -2.78
C LEU A 54 9.52 -22.96 -3.68
N ASP A 55 8.43 -22.37 -4.16
CA ASP A 55 7.49 -23.01 -5.09
C ASP A 55 8.13 -23.24 -6.46
N VAL A 56 8.80 -22.22 -7.01
CA VAL A 56 9.53 -22.34 -8.29
C VAL A 56 10.61 -23.42 -8.21
N SER A 57 11.44 -23.42 -7.16
CA SER A 57 12.49 -24.43 -7.00
C SER A 57 11.94 -25.85 -6.80
N THR A 58 10.82 -25.98 -6.07
CA THR A 58 10.13 -27.27 -5.91
C THR A 58 9.52 -27.75 -7.23
N THR A 59 8.96 -26.83 -8.02
CA THR A 59 8.37 -27.14 -9.34
C THR A 59 9.42 -27.56 -10.35
N ILE A 60 10.56 -26.86 -10.42
CA ILE A 60 11.69 -27.25 -11.28
C ILE A 60 12.20 -28.65 -10.92
N TYR A 61 12.33 -28.95 -9.63
CA TYR A 61 12.74 -30.28 -9.19
C TYR A 61 11.72 -31.37 -9.60
N LYS A 62 10.42 -31.11 -9.44
CA LYS A 62 9.37 -32.06 -9.86
C LYS A 62 9.34 -32.26 -11.37
N GLN A 63 9.52 -31.19 -12.15
CA GLN A 63 9.61 -31.28 -13.60
C GLN A 63 10.80 -32.17 -14.02
N CYS A 64 11.97 -31.98 -13.37
CA CYS A 64 13.14 -32.83 -13.61
C CYS A 64 12.83 -34.32 -13.37
N LEU A 65 12.13 -34.66 -12.27
CA LEU A 65 11.74 -36.04 -11.99
C LEU A 65 10.82 -36.62 -13.07
N ILE A 66 9.81 -35.85 -13.49
CA ILE A 66 8.86 -36.25 -14.55
C ILE A 66 9.60 -36.50 -15.88
N ASP A 67 10.48 -35.59 -16.26
CA ASP A 67 11.26 -35.71 -17.50
C ASP A 67 12.19 -36.92 -17.45
N HIS A 68 12.82 -37.18 -16.29
CA HIS A 68 13.68 -38.35 -16.08
C HIS A 68 12.89 -39.68 -16.17
N GLU A 69 11.68 -39.75 -15.61
CA GLU A 69 10.81 -40.92 -15.73
C GLU A 69 10.33 -41.14 -17.17
N ALA A 70 9.99 -40.07 -17.90
CA ALA A 70 9.60 -40.15 -19.31
C ALA A 70 10.74 -40.68 -20.21
N HIS A 71 11.98 -40.26 -19.94
CA HIS A 71 13.17 -40.78 -20.62
C HIS A 71 13.53 -42.23 -20.23
N ALA A 72 13.20 -42.67 -19.02
CA ALA A 72 13.38 -44.05 -18.59
C ALA A 72 12.35 -45.01 -19.21
N GLN A 73 11.17 -44.51 -19.60
CA GLN A 73 10.09 -45.29 -20.21
C GLN A 73 10.14 -45.35 -21.74
N THR A 74 11.03 -44.57 -22.40
CA THR A 74 11.29 -44.76 -23.83
C THR A 74 12.17 -46.00 -24.00
N PRO A 75 11.70 -47.09 -24.63
CA PRO A 75 12.58 -48.22 -24.90
C PRO A 75 13.68 -47.72 -25.82
N SER A 76 14.92 -48.05 -25.50
CA SER A 76 16.01 -48.06 -26.47
C SER A 76 15.57 -48.92 -27.66
N VAL A 77 15.02 -48.29 -28.70
CA VAL A 77 14.84 -48.93 -29.99
C VAL A 77 16.26 -49.22 -30.46
N SER A 78 16.66 -50.48 -30.33
CA SER A 78 17.89 -51.02 -30.90
C SER A 78 17.99 -50.53 -32.34
N PRO A 79 19.14 -50.00 -32.80
CA PRO A 79 19.27 -49.67 -34.21
C PRO A 79 19.18 -50.99 -34.97
N VAL A 80 18.11 -51.16 -35.73
CA VAL A 80 18.02 -52.23 -36.71
C VAL A 80 19.18 -52.03 -37.67
N LEU A 81 20.07 -53.03 -37.69
CA LEU A 81 21.17 -53.15 -38.63
C LEU A 81 20.59 -53.19 -40.06
N SER A 82 20.57 -52.05 -40.72
CA SER A 82 20.37 -51.97 -42.17
C SER A 82 21.74 -51.79 -42.82
N ASN A 83 22.22 -52.86 -43.45
CA ASN A 83 23.40 -52.86 -44.31
C ASN A 83 23.23 -51.84 -45.45
N GLN A 84 23.81 -50.65 -45.32
CA GLN A 84 24.16 -49.80 -46.46
C GLN A 84 25.52 -49.15 -46.23
N THR A 85 26.47 -49.57 -47.06
CA THR A 85 27.79 -48.96 -47.28
C THR A 85 27.66 -47.52 -47.76
N THR A 86 28.18 -46.56 -46.99
CA THR A 86 29.03 -45.42 -47.45
C THR A 86 29.44 -44.54 -46.26
N PRO A 87 30.67 -43.96 -46.23
CA PRO A 87 31.21 -43.32 -45.03
C PRO A 87 31.07 -41.79 -45.04
N ASN A 88 31.14 -41.22 -43.82
CA ASN A 88 31.39 -39.82 -43.48
C ASN A 88 30.19 -38.86 -43.44
N THR A 89 29.44 -38.96 -42.35
CA THR A 89 28.92 -37.76 -41.68
C THR A 89 29.13 -37.94 -40.19
N SER A 90 29.96 -37.08 -39.59
CA SER A 90 30.19 -37.02 -38.15
C SER A 90 28.91 -36.53 -37.45
N ILE A 91 27.97 -37.45 -37.23
CA ILE A 91 26.86 -37.24 -36.30
C ILE A 91 27.50 -37.30 -34.92
N SER A 92 27.75 -36.13 -34.34
CA SER A 92 28.17 -36.00 -32.96
C SER A 92 27.15 -36.74 -32.10
N ALA A 93 27.57 -37.88 -31.53
CA ALA A 93 26.77 -38.61 -30.57
C ALA A 93 26.49 -37.65 -29.42
N SER A 94 25.24 -37.19 -29.31
CA SER A 94 24.76 -36.47 -28.14
C SER A 94 25.05 -37.36 -26.94
N LYS A 95 26.06 -36.97 -26.15
CA LYS A 95 26.36 -37.62 -24.88
C LYS A 95 25.07 -37.59 -24.08
N ASN A 96 24.51 -38.76 -23.82
CA ASN A 96 23.38 -38.95 -22.94
C ASN A 96 23.88 -38.69 -21.50
N THR A 97 24.08 -37.42 -21.15
CA THR A 97 24.30 -37.01 -19.77
C THR A 97 23.00 -37.27 -19.03
N GLN A 98 22.91 -38.40 -18.32
CA GLN A 98 21.88 -38.62 -17.32
C GLN A 98 21.83 -37.40 -16.40
N HIS A 99 20.79 -36.59 -16.55
CA HIS A 99 20.63 -35.38 -15.78
C HIS A 99 20.11 -35.79 -14.39
N VAL A 100 21.01 -35.84 -13.40
CA VAL A 100 20.65 -36.21 -12.02
C VAL A 100 19.83 -35.08 -11.40
N CYS A 101 18.61 -35.39 -10.97
CA CYS A 101 17.74 -34.42 -10.29
C CYS A 101 18.16 -34.27 -8.83
N TYR A 102 18.73 -33.12 -8.47
CA TYR A 102 19.11 -32.82 -7.09
C TYR A 102 17.93 -32.25 -6.31
N LYS A 103 17.60 -32.89 -5.19
CA LYS A 103 16.57 -32.40 -4.28
C LYS A 103 17.01 -31.07 -3.65
N PRO A 104 16.26 -29.97 -3.84
CA PRO A 104 16.63 -28.69 -3.24
C PRO A 104 16.46 -28.77 -1.72
N TRP A 105 17.29 -28.02 -0.98
CA TRP A 105 17.18 -27.90 0.47
C TRP A 105 15.81 -27.38 0.93
N SER A 106 15.19 -26.58 0.06
CA SER A 106 13.85 -26.00 0.19
C SER A 106 12.69 -26.91 -0.25
N TYR A 107 12.91 -28.20 -0.53
CA TYR A 107 11.85 -29.06 -1.08
C TYR A 107 10.66 -29.25 -0.14
N ILE A 108 9.50 -28.70 -0.51
CA ILE A 108 8.26 -28.81 0.26
C ILE A 108 7.49 -30.09 -0.14
N PRO A 109 7.03 -30.92 0.82
CA PRO A 109 6.22 -32.11 0.54
C PRO A 109 4.96 -31.83 -0.28
N ASP A 110 4.56 -32.83 -1.06
CA ASP A 110 3.33 -32.80 -1.86
C ASP A 110 2.08 -32.59 -0.98
N GLY A 111 1.13 -31.81 -1.49
CA GLY A 111 -0.13 -31.48 -0.81
C GLY A 111 -0.09 -30.21 0.05
N ILE A 112 1.06 -29.82 0.63
CA ILE A 112 1.17 -28.61 1.45
C ILE A 112 1.03 -27.35 0.60
N MET A 113 1.75 -27.28 -0.52
CA MET A 113 1.78 -26.09 -1.38
C MET A 113 0.40 -25.72 -1.99
N PRO A 114 -0.40 -26.68 -2.52
CA PRO A 114 -1.76 -26.35 -2.99
C PRO A 114 -2.71 -25.87 -1.88
N VAL A 115 -2.61 -26.43 -0.67
CA VAL A 115 -3.40 -25.98 0.48
C VAL A 115 -2.98 -24.58 0.90
N PHE A 116 -1.67 -24.33 0.97
CA PHE A 116 -1.11 -23.02 1.26
C PHE A 116 -1.62 -21.95 0.28
N TRP A 117 -1.47 -22.17 -1.02
CA TRP A 117 -1.96 -21.23 -2.03
C TRP A 117 -3.47 -21.05 -2.00
N ARG A 118 -4.25 -22.10 -1.66
CA ARG A 118 -5.69 -21.97 -1.46
C ARG A 118 -6.02 -21.05 -0.29
N VAL A 119 -5.30 -21.16 0.83
CA VAL A 119 -5.46 -20.26 1.98
C VAL A 119 -5.09 -18.83 1.60
N VAL A 120 -3.92 -18.62 0.99
CA VAL A 120 -3.47 -17.28 0.54
C VAL A 120 -4.46 -16.67 -0.45
N TYR A 121 -4.95 -17.45 -1.41
CA TYR A 121 -5.93 -17.01 -2.39
C TYR A 121 -7.21 -16.53 -1.72
N TRP A 122 -7.90 -17.39 -0.96
CA TRP A 122 -9.20 -17.03 -0.38
C TRP A 122 -9.10 -15.93 0.68
N THR A 123 -8.03 -15.92 1.47
CA THR A 123 -7.77 -14.83 2.42
C THR A 123 -7.53 -13.50 1.71
N SER A 124 -6.73 -13.49 0.64
CA SER A 124 -6.49 -12.30 -0.18
C SER A 124 -7.76 -11.81 -0.87
N GLN A 125 -8.60 -12.72 -1.37
CA GLN A 125 -9.90 -12.35 -1.96
C GLN A 125 -10.83 -11.70 -0.93
N CYS A 126 -10.97 -12.30 0.26
CA CYS A 126 -11.76 -11.73 1.35
C CYS A 126 -11.22 -10.36 1.78
N LEU A 127 -9.90 -10.23 1.89
CA LEU A 127 -9.27 -8.99 2.30
C LEU A 127 -9.49 -7.86 1.27
N THR A 128 -9.31 -8.18 -0.01
CA THR A 128 -9.37 -7.21 -1.11
C THR A 128 -10.79 -6.78 -1.42
N TRP A 129 -11.75 -7.70 -1.46
CA TRP A 129 -13.12 -7.43 -1.91
C TRP A 129 -14.11 -7.15 -0.79
N LEU A 130 -13.78 -7.52 0.45
CA LEU A 130 -14.68 -7.34 1.58
C LEU A 130 -14.07 -6.46 2.67
N LEU A 131 -12.98 -6.89 3.30
CA LEU A 131 -12.50 -6.24 4.51
C LEU A 131 -11.93 -4.84 4.26
N LEU A 132 -11.01 -4.67 3.31
CA LEU A 132 -10.35 -3.38 3.06
C LEU A 132 -11.32 -2.31 2.54
N PRO A 133 -12.19 -2.57 1.55
CA PRO A 133 -13.17 -1.57 1.08
C PRO A 133 -14.16 -1.19 2.17
N PHE A 134 -14.61 -2.17 2.97
CA PHE A 134 -15.47 -1.92 4.11
C PHE A 134 -14.79 -1.05 5.16
N MET A 135 -13.54 -1.36 5.54
CA MET A 135 -12.76 -0.54 6.47
C MET A 135 -12.54 0.88 5.97
N GLN A 136 -12.27 1.05 4.68
CA GLN A 136 -12.06 2.36 4.08
C GLN A 136 -13.32 3.23 4.14
N SER A 137 -14.50 2.68 3.84
CA SER A 137 -15.77 3.42 3.98
C SER A 137 -16.19 3.60 5.44
N TYR A 138 -15.94 2.62 6.30
CA TYR A 138 -16.24 2.72 7.73
C TYR A 138 -15.43 3.84 8.41
N ALA A 139 -14.12 3.91 8.14
CA ALA A 139 -13.24 4.94 8.69
C ALA A 139 -13.60 6.36 8.20
N ARG A 140 -14.13 6.47 6.97
CA ARG A 140 -14.53 7.72 6.32
C ARG A 140 -15.99 8.09 6.55
N SER A 141 -16.74 7.29 7.31
CA SER A 141 -18.16 7.55 7.59
C SER A 141 -18.34 8.59 8.70
N GLY A 142 -19.25 9.55 8.47
CA GLY A 142 -19.62 10.58 9.46
C GLY A 142 -20.72 10.16 10.44
N GLY A 143 -21.10 8.88 10.46
CA GLY A 143 -22.12 8.36 11.36
C GLY A 143 -21.72 8.49 12.84
N PHE A 144 -22.63 8.92 13.70
CA PHE A 144 -22.38 9.09 15.14
C PHE A 144 -22.46 7.76 15.92
N SER A 145 -23.14 6.76 15.37
CA SER A 145 -23.29 5.42 15.95
C SER A 145 -22.54 4.36 15.15
N ILE A 146 -22.09 3.28 15.80
CA ILE A 146 -21.41 2.16 15.13
C ILE A 146 -22.32 1.55 14.05
N THR A 147 -23.61 1.37 14.35
CA THR A 147 -24.61 0.87 13.39
C THR A 147 -24.78 1.81 12.20
N GLY A 148 -24.80 3.12 12.43
CA GLY A 148 -24.83 4.13 11.37
C GLY A 148 -23.60 4.04 10.46
N LYS A 149 -22.41 3.91 11.06
CA LYS A 149 -21.16 3.74 10.30
C LYS A 149 -21.13 2.46 9.47
N ILE A 150 -21.55 1.32 10.04
CA ILE A 150 -21.64 0.04 9.32
C ILE A 150 -22.63 0.16 8.16
N LYS A 151 -23.82 0.73 8.41
CA LYS A 151 -24.85 0.93 7.37
C LYS A 151 -24.33 1.80 6.23
N THR A 152 -23.71 2.94 6.55
CA THR A 152 -23.11 3.82 5.52
C THR A 152 -22.02 3.08 4.74
N ALA A 153 -21.14 2.34 5.41
CA ALA A 153 -20.07 1.61 4.76
C ALA A 153 -20.59 0.51 3.82
N LEU A 154 -21.63 -0.22 4.23
CA LEU A 154 -22.27 -1.23 3.39
C LEU A 154 -22.98 -0.59 2.19
N ILE A 155 -23.68 0.54 2.37
CA ILE A 155 -24.35 1.23 1.28
C ILE A 155 -23.35 1.77 0.26
N GLU A 156 -22.28 2.43 0.70
CA GLU A 156 -21.24 2.95 -0.20
C GLU A 156 -20.60 1.84 -1.04
N ASN A 157 -20.26 0.70 -0.41
CA ASN A 157 -19.71 -0.45 -1.13
C ASN A 157 -20.76 -1.14 -2.02
N ALA A 158 -22.01 -1.26 -1.59
CA ALA A 158 -23.09 -1.84 -2.39
C ALA A 158 -23.39 -1.00 -3.63
N ILE A 159 -23.33 0.34 -3.52
CA ILE A 159 -23.43 1.22 -4.68
C ILE A 159 -22.26 0.98 -5.63
N TYR A 160 -21.03 0.95 -5.11
CA TYR A 160 -19.84 0.72 -5.93
C TYR A 160 -19.89 -0.63 -6.66
N TYR A 161 -20.11 -1.74 -5.96
CA TYR A 161 -20.20 -3.06 -6.61
C TYR A 161 -21.46 -3.21 -7.48
N GLY A 162 -22.57 -2.58 -7.07
CA GLY A 162 -23.81 -2.57 -7.81
C GLY A 162 -23.68 -1.90 -9.18
N THR A 163 -22.93 -0.80 -9.28
CA THR A 163 -22.69 -0.15 -10.58
C THR A 163 -21.82 -1.01 -11.50
N TYR A 164 -20.76 -1.66 -11.00
CA TYR A 164 -20.00 -2.63 -11.80
C TYR A 164 -20.85 -3.82 -12.25
N LEU A 165 -21.68 -4.36 -11.36
CA LEU A 165 -22.57 -5.47 -11.69
C LEU A 165 -23.60 -5.05 -12.75
N PHE A 166 -24.12 -3.82 -12.67
CA PHE A 166 -25.02 -3.28 -13.68
C PHE A 166 -24.36 -3.14 -15.05
N ILE A 167 -23.15 -2.60 -15.11
CA ILE A 167 -22.37 -2.47 -16.36
C ILE A 167 -22.03 -3.85 -16.93
N PHE A 168 -21.58 -4.79 -16.09
CA PHE A 168 -21.28 -6.15 -16.53
C PHE A 168 -22.54 -6.88 -17.02
N GLY A 169 -23.65 -6.73 -16.30
CA GLY A 169 -24.94 -7.30 -16.68
C GLY A 169 -25.46 -6.76 -18.01
N SER A 170 -25.33 -5.46 -18.28
CA SER A 170 -25.76 -4.88 -19.57
C SER A 170 -24.91 -5.39 -20.74
N LEU A 171 -23.59 -5.56 -20.54
CA LEU A 171 -22.72 -6.20 -21.52
C LEU A 171 -23.10 -7.66 -21.77
N LEU A 172 -23.42 -8.43 -20.72
CA LEU A 172 -23.89 -9.80 -20.88
C LEU A 172 -25.21 -9.90 -21.63
N ILE A 173 -26.16 -9.00 -21.37
CA ILE A 173 -27.43 -8.95 -22.11
C ILE A 173 -27.17 -8.64 -23.59
N TYR A 174 -26.29 -7.68 -23.90
CA TYR A 174 -25.90 -7.37 -25.27
C TYR A 174 -25.36 -8.59 -26.02
N VAL A 175 -24.46 -9.36 -25.39
CA VAL A 175 -23.89 -10.59 -25.94
C VAL A 175 -24.94 -11.69 -26.08
N ALA A 176 -25.85 -11.83 -25.12
CA ALA A 176 -26.89 -12.88 -25.11
C ALA A 176 -28.01 -12.64 -26.15
N VAL A 177 -28.27 -11.39 -26.54
CA VAL A 177 -29.27 -11.05 -27.57
C VAL A 177 -28.73 -11.30 -28.98
N HIS A 178 -27.41 -11.41 -29.16
CA HIS A 178 -26.82 -11.67 -30.46
C HIS A 178 -27.19 -13.08 -30.97
N PRO A 179 -27.92 -13.23 -32.10
CA PRO A 179 -28.52 -14.51 -32.52
C PRO A 179 -27.51 -15.63 -32.81
N GLN A 180 -26.25 -15.29 -33.00
CA GLN A 180 -25.17 -16.21 -33.33
C GLN A 180 -24.46 -16.78 -32.10
N TRP A 181 -24.67 -16.21 -30.91
CA TRP A 181 -23.92 -16.57 -29.69
C TRP A 181 -24.88 -17.16 -28.65
N ARG A 182 -24.79 -18.47 -28.43
CA ARG A 182 -25.53 -19.15 -27.36
C ARG A 182 -24.67 -19.13 -26.11
N LEU A 183 -25.04 -18.36 -25.09
CA LEU A 183 -24.29 -18.31 -23.84
C LEU A 183 -24.62 -19.51 -22.93
N SER A 184 -23.68 -20.44 -22.78
CA SER A 184 -23.70 -21.48 -21.74
C SER A 184 -23.09 -20.97 -20.44
N TRP A 185 -23.49 -21.56 -19.31
CA TRP A 185 -22.88 -21.30 -17.99
C TRP A 185 -21.36 -21.54 -18.00
N TYR A 186 -20.90 -22.58 -18.71
CA TYR A 186 -19.47 -22.91 -18.82
C TYR A 186 -18.70 -21.82 -19.59
N GLU A 187 -19.29 -21.27 -20.65
CA GLU A 187 -18.68 -20.20 -21.43
C GLU A 187 -18.65 -18.90 -20.61
N LEU A 188 -19.70 -18.63 -19.84
CA LEU A 188 -19.72 -17.49 -18.91
C LEU A 188 -18.62 -17.61 -17.84
N GLN A 189 -18.43 -18.80 -17.26
CA GLN A 189 -17.32 -19.06 -16.34
C GLN A 189 -15.96 -18.85 -17.02
N THR A 190 -15.81 -19.33 -18.26
CA THR A 190 -14.59 -19.17 -19.04
C THR A 190 -14.29 -17.70 -19.34
N ILE A 191 -15.31 -16.92 -19.72
CA ILE A 191 -15.21 -15.46 -19.91
C ILE A 191 -14.78 -14.79 -18.61
N GLY A 192 -15.39 -15.14 -17.48
CA GLY A 192 -15.05 -14.58 -16.17
C GLY A 192 -13.61 -14.87 -15.74
N ILE A 193 -13.16 -16.12 -15.88
CA ILE A 193 -11.78 -16.52 -15.56
C ILE A 193 -10.80 -15.80 -16.49
N THR A 194 -11.11 -15.75 -17.78
CA THR A 194 -10.25 -15.09 -18.77
C THR A 194 -10.17 -13.59 -18.50
N ALA A 195 -11.30 -12.93 -18.21
CA ALA A 195 -11.35 -11.50 -17.89
C ALA A 195 -10.60 -11.16 -16.58
N ALA A 196 -10.71 -12.00 -15.56
CA ALA A 196 -9.96 -11.81 -14.31
C ALA A 196 -8.45 -11.94 -14.53
N ASN A 197 -8.02 -12.94 -15.32
CA ASN A 197 -6.62 -13.13 -15.67
C ASN A 197 -6.07 -12.02 -16.56
N THR A 198 -6.83 -11.55 -17.56
CA THR A 198 -6.41 -10.43 -18.41
C THR A 198 -6.30 -9.13 -17.63
N TRP A 199 -7.22 -8.88 -16.69
CA TRP A 199 -7.12 -7.74 -15.78
C TRP A 199 -5.86 -7.80 -14.92
N GLY A 200 -5.56 -8.97 -14.33
CA GLY A 200 -4.34 -9.17 -13.54
C GLY A 200 -3.07 -8.98 -14.36
N LEU A 201 -2.99 -9.55 -15.56
CA LEU A 201 -1.87 -9.38 -16.48
C LEU A 201 -1.70 -7.94 -16.94
N PHE A 202 -2.81 -7.25 -17.23
CA PHE A 202 -2.79 -5.83 -17.60
C PHE A 202 -2.18 -4.97 -16.48
N LEU A 203 -2.64 -5.16 -15.24
CA LEU A 203 -2.06 -4.47 -14.08
C LEU A 203 -0.60 -4.83 -13.87
N LEU A 204 -0.22 -6.11 -14.04
CA LEU A 204 1.16 -6.56 -13.93
C LEU A 204 2.04 -5.83 -14.95
N VAL A 205 1.63 -5.76 -16.22
CA VAL A 205 2.41 -5.06 -17.25
C VAL A 205 2.59 -3.59 -16.91
N LEU A 206 1.53 -2.89 -16.44
CA LEU A 206 1.63 -1.49 -16.05
C LEU A 206 2.54 -1.27 -14.84
N LEU A 207 2.37 -2.06 -13.78
CA LEU A 207 3.12 -1.91 -12.54
C LEU A 207 4.58 -2.37 -12.68
N LEU A 208 4.81 -3.45 -13.43
CA LEU A 208 6.16 -3.96 -13.72
C LEU A 208 6.94 -2.96 -14.58
N GLY A 209 6.29 -2.29 -15.53
CA GLY A 209 6.93 -1.23 -16.32
C GLY A 209 7.48 -0.11 -15.44
N TYR A 210 6.69 0.35 -14.47
CA TYR A 210 7.17 1.32 -13.48
C TYR A 210 8.30 0.76 -12.61
N GLY A 211 8.13 -0.48 -12.10
CA GLY A 211 9.11 -1.12 -11.22
C GLY A 211 10.47 -1.39 -11.86
N LEU A 212 10.51 -1.80 -13.12
CA LEU A 212 11.75 -2.12 -13.84
C LEU A 212 12.48 -0.88 -14.38
N VAL A 213 11.76 0.22 -14.66
CA VAL A 213 12.35 1.41 -15.30
C VAL A 213 12.48 2.56 -14.33
N GLU A 214 11.38 2.99 -13.71
CA GLU A 214 11.38 4.21 -12.90
C GLU A 214 12.12 4.01 -11.58
N ILE A 215 12.03 2.82 -10.95
CA ILE A 215 12.76 2.58 -9.69
C ILE A 215 14.28 2.67 -9.92
N PRO A 216 14.92 1.87 -10.82
CA PRO A 216 16.36 2.00 -11.04
C PRO A 216 16.78 3.39 -11.52
N ARG A 217 15.98 4.01 -12.39
CA ARG A 217 16.22 5.37 -12.86
C ARG A 217 16.18 6.38 -11.70
N SER A 218 15.22 6.25 -10.79
CA SER A 218 15.12 7.14 -9.63
C SER A 218 16.34 7.02 -8.74
N TYR A 219 16.88 5.82 -8.50
CA TYR A 219 18.13 5.63 -7.77
C TYR A 219 19.33 6.28 -8.48
N TRP A 220 19.40 6.15 -9.80
CA TRP A 220 20.43 6.79 -10.61
C TRP A 220 20.32 8.33 -10.62
N GLU A 221 19.10 8.88 -10.62
CA GLU A 221 18.88 10.32 -10.56
C GLU A 221 19.15 10.90 -9.17
N VAL A 222 18.89 10.13 -8.10
CA VAL A 222 19.19 10.53 -6.71
C VAL A 222 20.68 10.75 -6.50
N SER A 223 21.55 10.02 -7.21
CA SER A 223 23.00 10.25 -7.11
C SER A 223 23.44 11.59 -7.73
N ARG A 224 22.59 12.27 -8.51
CA ARG A 224 22.86 13.58 -9.12
C ARG A 224 22.31 14.70 -8.24
N GLN A 225 23.11 15.15 -7.28
CA GLN A 225 22.69 16.10 -6.23
C GLN A 225 22.03 17.38 -6.78
N GLY A 226 22.60 18.02 -7.80
CA GLY A 226 22.02 19.24 -8.39
C GLY A 226 20.65 19.02 -9.05
N HIS A 227 20.45 17.89 -9.74
CA HIS A 227 19.15 17.56 -10.33
C HIS A 227 18.11 17.21 -9.25
N LEU A 228 18.54 16.47 -8.23
CA LEU A 228 17.70 16.09 -7.09
C LEU A 228 17.23 17.33 -6.31
N LEU A 229 18.09 18.33 -6.12
CA LEU A 229 17.74 19.59 -5.46
C LEU A 229 16.66 20.35 -6.24
N ILE A 230 16.85 20.53 -7.57
CA ILE A 230 15.86 21.21 -8.43
C ILE A 230 14.52 20.46 -8.43
N LYS A 231 14.55 19.12 -8.53
CA LYS A 231 13.36 18.26 -8.46
C LYS A 231 12.64 18.41 -7.12
N THR A 232 13.39 18.51 -6.02
CA THR A 232 12.85 18.74 -4.68
C THR A 232 12.19 20.11 -4.56
N TYR A 233 12.80 21.18 -5.06
CA TYR A 233 12.16 22.51 -5.09
C TYR A 233 10.87 22.54 -5.90
N PHE A 234 10.83 21.88 -7.06
CA PHE A 234 9.61 21.78 -7.85
C PHE A 234 8.49 21.06 -7.09
N LYS A 235 8.83 19.95 -6.42
CA LYS A 235 7.89 19.23 -5.55
C LYS A 235 7.44 20.10 -4.37
N ALA A 236 8.34 20.89 -3.79
CA ALA A 236 8.02 21.78 -2.68
C ALA A 236 7.04 22.86 -3.13
N ALA A 237 7.27 23.52 -4.26
CA ALA A 237 6.34 24.49 -4.81
C ALA A 237 4.94 23.89 -5.02
N LYS A 238 4.83 22.69 -5.59
CA LYS A 238 3.54 22.00 -5.75
C LYS A 238 2.88 21.66 -4.42
N LEU A 239 3.65 21.11 -3.47
CA LEU A 239 3.12 20.70 -2.17
C LEU A 239 2.69 21.89 -1.31
N MET A 240 3.33 23.05 -1.47
CA MET A 240 2.94 24.30 -0.83
C MET A 240 1.52 24.72 -1.27
N THR A 241 1.22 24.65 -2.57
CA THR A 241 -0.13 24.91 -3.08
C THR A 241 -1.14 23.93 -2.49
N GLU A 242 -0.85 22.62 -2.52
CA GLU A 242 -1.75 21.62 -1.94
C GLU A 242 -1.96 21.81 -0.43
N LYS A 243 -0.93 22.29 0.29
CA LYS A 243 -1.01 22.62 1.72
C LYS A 243 -1.93 23.83 1.93
N ALA A 244 -1.75 24.89 1.16
CA ALA A 244 -2.60 26.09 1.22
C ALA A 244 -4.07 25.74 0.95
N ASP A 245 -4.37 24.98 -0.11
CA ASP A 245 -5.73 24.53 -0.44
C ASP A 245 -6.34 23.71 0.71
N SER A 246 -5.53 22.88 1.38
CA SER A 246 -5.99 22.06 2.51
C SER A 246 -6.21 22.86 3.80
N GLU A 247 -5.48 23.97 3.97
CA GLU A 247 -5.63 24.91 5.08
C GLU A 247 -6.90 25.74 4.89
N GLU A 248 -7.13 26.28 3.70
CA GLU A 248 -8.36 27.01 3.34
C GLU A 248 -9.61 26.13 3.51
N ASN A 249 -9.62 24.92 2.93
CA ASN A 249 -10.75 24.01 3.08
C ASN A 249 -10.97 23.56 4.54
N LEU A 250 -9.92 23.55 5.39
CA LEU A 250 -10.10 23.30 6.81
C LEU A 250 -10.79 24.49 7.48
N GLU A 251 -10.37 25.72 7.18
CA GLU A 251 -10.98 26.94 7.69
C GLU A 251 -12.46 27.03 7.34
N ASP A 252 -12.84 26.81 6.07
CA ASP A 252 -14.24 26.79 5.61
C ASP A 252 -15.11 25.82 6.41
N VAL A 253 -14.62 24.59 6.58
CA VAL A 253 -15.35 23.56 7.33
C VAL A 253 -15.42 23.91 8.82
N MET A 254 -14.39 24.54 9.39
CA MET A 254 -14.43 25.00 10.79
C MET A 254 -15.42 26.14 10.99
N GLU A 255 -15.63 27.02 10.00
CA GLU A 255 -16.69 28.04 10.06
C GLU A 255 -18.09 27.41 10.06
N GLU A 256 -18.32 26.37 9.24
CA GLU A 256 -19.59 25.64 9.27
C GLU A 256 -19.83 24.98 10.63
N VAL A 257 -18.80 24.37 11.22
CA VAL A 257 -18.87 23.80 12.57
C VAL A 257 -19.21 24.87 13.60
N ARG A 258 -18.60 26.06 13.50
CA ARG A 258 -18.88 27.18 14.39
C ARG A 258 -20.35 27.61 14.32
N LYS A 259 -20.89 27.82 13.11
CA LYS A 259 -22.30 28.19 12.89
C LYS A 259 -23.27 27.14 13.48
N ILE A 260 -22.94 25.85 13.35
CA ILE A 260 -23.75 24.77 13.93
C ILE A 260 -23.63 24.73 15.46
N ASN A 261 -22.43 24.96 16.01
CA ASN A 261 -22.23 25.00 17.45
C ASN A 261 -22.97 26.16 18.13
N GLU A 262 -23.02 27.33 17.48
CA GLU A 262 -23.76 28.51 17.95
C GLU A 262 -25.29 28.32 17.84
N SER A 263 -25.78 27.65 16.78
CA SER A 263 -27.22 27.42 16.60
C SER A 263 -27.82 26.34 17.49
N ILE A 264 -27.03 25.36 17.97
CA ILE A 264 -27.52 24.26 18.80
C ILE A 264 -27.23 24.52 20.29
N LYS A 265 -28.28 24.95 21.02
CA LYS A 265 -28.25 25.14 22.48
C LYS A 265 -27.93 23.84 23.25
N TYR A 266 -27.47 24.00 24.49
CA TYR A 266 -27.01 22.91 25.36
C TYR A 266 -28.07 21.86 25.69
N ASN A 267 -29.36 22.24 25.73
CA ASN A 267 -30.47 21.33 26.04
C ASN A 267 -30.96 20.48 24.86
N HIS A 268 -30.43 20.69 23.64
CA HIS A 268 -30.96 20.02 22.46
C HIS A 268 -30.44 18.57 22.33
N PRO A 269 -31.27 17.57 21.93
CA PRO A 269 -30.84 16.17 21.77
C PRO A 269 -29.65 15.97 20.82
N LEU A 270 -29.52 16.83 19.80
CA LEU A 270 -28.42 16.80 18.83
C LEU A 270 -27.09 17.37 19.37
N ARG A 271 -27.07 17.96 20.58
CA ARG A 271 -25.86 18.55 21.15
C ARG A 271 -24.73 17.53 21.30
N LYS A 272 -25.06 16.30 21.71
CA LYS A 272 -24.12 15.17 21.78
C LYS A 272 -23.42 14.89 20.44
N ASN A 273 -24.12 15.08 19.32
CA ASN A 273 -23.56 14.89 17.99
C ASN A 273 -22.58 16.01 17.66
N VAL A 274 -22.93 17.27 17.98
CA VAL A 274 -22.03 18.43 17.82
C VAL A 274 -20.78 18.27 18.68
N ASP A 275 -20.91 17.88 19.94
CA ASP A 275 -19.75 17.65 20.82
C ASP A 275 -18.82 16.54 20.27
N THR A 276 -19.39 15.53 19.61
CA THR A 276 -18.62 14.50 18.93
C THR A 276 -17.85 15.06 17.73
N ILE A 277 -18.43 16.00 16.98
CA ILE A 277 -17.75 16.72 15.89
C ILE A 277 -16.62 17.59 16.46
N LEU A 278 -16.88 18.38 17.50
CA LEU A 278 -15.91 19.27 18.12
C LEU A 278 -14.65 18.52 18.57
N ARG A 279 -14.81 17.31 19.15
CA ARG A 279 -13.69 16.43 19.53
C ARG A 279 -12.79 16.02 18.35
N LYS A 280 -13.25 16.14 17.11
CA LYS A 280 -12.48 15.85 15.89
C LYS A 280 -11.78 17.08 15.32
N CYS A 281 -12.18 18.28 15.73
CA CYS A 281 -11.53 19.53 15.31
C CYS A 281 -10.14 19.67 15.95
N PRO A 282 -9.21 20.42 15.35
CA PRO A 282 -7.93 20.75 15.97
C PRO A 282 -8.11 21.54 17.27
N VAL A 283 -7.15 21.41 18.19
CA VAL A 283 -7.22 22.02 19.52
C VAL A 283 -7.35 23.55 19.43
N GLU A 284 -6.68 24.19 18.48
CA GLU A 284 -6.77 25.65 18.30
C GLU A 284 -8.20 26.12 17.99
N TYR A 285 -8.97 25.33 17.24
CA TYR A 285 -10.35 25.65 16.92
C TYR A 285 -11.31 25.29 18.06
N GLN A 286 -11.05 24.22 18.80
CA GLN A 286 -11.84 23.84 19.98
C GLN A 286 -11.84 24.95 21.04
N GLU A 287 -10.67 25.52 21.33
CA GLU A 287 -10.54 26.60 22.32
C GLU A 287 -11.25 27.89 21.87
N LYS A 288 -11.13 28.25 20.59
CA LYS A 288 -11.82 29.42 20.01
C LYS A 288 -13.33 29.29 20.05
N MET A 289 -13.86 28.08 19.82
CA MET A 289 -15.31 27.81 19.86
C MET A 289 -15.85 27.72 21.28
N GLY A 290 -15.06 27.26 22.25
CA GLY A 290 -15.46 27.16 23.66
C GLY A 290 -15.64 28.52 24.34
N ARG A 291 -14.81 29.52 24.00
CA ARG A 291 -14.84 30.85 24.65
C ARG A 291 -16.04 31.73 24.27
N ASN A 292 -16.71 31.46 23.15
CA ASN A 292 -17.80 32.31 22.65
C ASN A 292 -19.21 31.88 23.11
N MET A 293 -19.33 30.80 23.89
CA MET A 293 -20.64 30.26 24.30
C MET A 293 -21.16 30.86 25.62
N ASP A 294 -20.34 31.62 26.35
CA ASP A 294 -20.69 32.14 27.68
C ASP A 294 -21.55 33.43 27.63
N ASP A 295 -21.74 34.04 26.45
CA ASP A 295 -22.31 35.39 26.29
C ASP A 295 -23.71 35.44 25.62
N TYR A 296 -24.37 34.31 25.37
CA TYR A 296 -25.64 34.34 24.60
C TYR A 296 -26.88 34.48 25.50
N GLU A 297 -27.34 35.73 25.67
CA GLU A 297 -28.63 36.05 26.27
C GLU A 297 -29.83 35.55 25.43
N ASP A 298 -30.93 35.29 26.11
CA ASP A 298 -32.12 34.55 25.67
C ASP A 298 -33.04 35.35 24.72
N PHE A 299 -32.53 35.79 23.56
CA PHE A 299 -33.33 36.48 22.55
C PHE A 299 -34.08 35.49 21.62
N ASP A 300 -35.40 35.45 21.83
CA ASP A 300 -36.52 34.97 21.01
C ASP A 300 -36.29 33.88 19.92
N ASP A 301 -36.93 32.73 20.14
CA ASP A 301 -36.68 31.41 19.55
C ASP A 301 -37.50 31.12 18.27
N LYS A 302 -37.68 32.10 17.37
CA LYS A 302 -38.68 32.00 16.28
C LYS A 302 -38.17 31.73 14.87
N HIS A 303 -36.86 31.64 14.62
CA HIS A 303 -36.35 31.45 13.24
C HIS A 303 -35.14 30.51 13.06
N ASN A 304 -34.68 29.80 14.09
CA ASN A 304 -33.59 28.85 13.90
C ASN A 304 -34.09 27.54 13.28
N THR A 305 -33.87 27.39 11.98
CA THR A 305 -34.05 26.10 11.30
C THR A 305 -32.94 25.16 11.78
N TYR A 306 -33.27 24.28 12.73
CA TYR A 306 -32.30 23.34 13.27
C TYR A 306 -31.80 22.37 12.19
N PRO A 307 -30.49 22.11 12.11
CA PRO A 307 -29.95 21.19 11.11
C PRO A 307 -30.38 19.75 11.42
N THR A 308 -30.69 19.00 10.36
CA THR A 308 -31.05 17.58 10.46
C THR A 308 -29.87 16.72 10.93
N GLU A 309 -30.14 15.55 11.49
CA GLU A 309 -29.10 14.56 11.82
C GLU A 309 -28.27 14.16 10.58
N ARG A 310 -28.89 14.12 9.40
CA ARG A 310 -28.20 13.82 8.13
C ARG A 310 -27.20 14.90 7.76
N SER A 311 -27.55 16.19 7.88
CA SER A 311 -26.60 17.29 7.62
C SER A 311 -25.46 17.30 8.64
N LEU A 312 -25.75 17.03 9.92
CA LEU A 312 -24.71 16.84 10.95
C LEU A 312 -23.75 15.69 10.61
N SER A 313 -24.27 14.56 10.13
CA SER A 313 -23.42 13.43 9.73
C SER A 313 -22.56 13.74 8.50
N LYS A 314 -23.07 14.55 7.56
CA LYS A 314 -22.32 15.04 6.40
C LYS A 314 -21.21 15.99 6.83
N LEU A 315 -21.50 16.94 7.72
CA LEU A 315 -20.50 17.85 8.29
C LEU A 315 -19.43 17.08 9.06
N HIS A 316 -19.83 16.10 9.89
CA HIS A 316 -18.88 15.26 10.60
C HIS A 316 -17.95 14.51 9.62
N LYS A 317 -18.49 14.00 8.50
CA LYS A 317 -17.68 13.42 7.43
C LYS A 317 -16.69 14.46 6.88
N GLN A 318 -17.16 15.65 6.49
CA GLN A 318 -16.30 16.74 5.97
C GLN A 318 -15.17 17.11 6.95
N VAL A 319 -15.47 17.26 8.25
CA VAL A 319 -14.49 17.53 9.31
C VAL A 319 -13.41 16.45 9.36
N ILE A 320 -13.80 15.17 9.35
CA ILE A 320 -12.84 14.05 9.35
C ILE A 320 -11.89 14.16 8.15
N TYR A 321 -12.42 14.41 6.95
CA TYR A 321 -11.60 14.52 5.74
C TYR A 321 -10.70 15.76 5.75
N ALA A 322 -11.22 16.93 6.11
CA ALA A 322 -10.47 18.18 6.14
C ALA A 322 -9.31 18.08 7.13
N VAL A 323 -9.56 17.61 8.35
CA VAL A 323 -8.53 17.44 9.39
C VAL A 323 -7.49 16.41 8.99
N GLN A 324 -7.89 15.28 8.38
CA GLN A 324 -6.93 14.28 7.89
C GLN A 324 -6.07 14.82 6.75
N ARG A 325 -6.67 15.54 5.79
CA ARG A 325 -5.97 16.11 4.63
C ARG A 325 -4.99 17.19 5.07
N HIS A 326 -5.38 18.11 5.95
CA HIS A 326 -4.53 19.15 6.52
C HIS A 326 -3.34 18.56 7.29
N ASN A 327 -3.58 17.59 8.19
CA ASN A 327 -2.48 16.95 8.91
C ASN A 327 -1.51 16.22 7.96
N ARG A 328 -2.04 15.56 6.93
CA ARG A 328 -1.21 14.87 5.93
C ARG A 328 -0.33 15.85 5.15
N THR A 329 -0.91 16.92 4.60
CA THR A 329 -0.13 17.93 3.86
C THR A 329 0.90 18.62 4.74
N ARG A 330 0.53 18.95 5.99
CA ARG A 330 1.45 19.58 6.94
C ARG A 330 2.67 18.71 7.24
N VAL A 331 2.48 17.40 7.49
CA VAL A 331 3.60 16.47 7.73
C VAL A 331 4.42 16.25 6.46
N GLN A 332 3.78 16.05 5.31
CA GLN A 332 4.48 15.90 4.03
C GLN A 332 5.33 17.13 3.70
N TRP A 333 4.80 18.33 3.98
CA TRP A 333 5.50 19.59 3.81
C TRP A 333 6.76 19.66 4.68
N GLN A 334 6.66 19.29 5.95
CA GLN A 334 7.81 19.28 6.87
C GLN A 334 8.90 18.32 6.41
N ILE A 335 8.54 17.08 6.04
CA ILE A 335 9.50 16.08 5.55
C ILE A 335 10.21 16.57 4.29
N LEU A 336 9.45 17.13 3.34
CA LEU A 336 10.02 17.61 2.09
C LEU A 336 10.92 18.83 2.28
N LEU A 337 10.57 19.71 3.22
CA LEU A 337 11.37 20.88 3.55
C LEU A 337 12.69 20.48 4.23
N GLU A 338 12.67 19.53 5.16
CA GLU A 338 13.88 18.96 5.78
C GLU A 338 14.80 18.33 4.73
N GLN A 339 14.22 17.59 3.77
CA GLN A 339 14.97 17.04 2.65
C GLN A 339 15.59 18.16 1.77
N ALA A 340 14.84 19.22 1.48
CA ALA A 340 15.35 20.34 0.70
C ALA A 340 16.53 21.03 1.40
N PHE A 341 16.39 21.32 2.70
CA PHE A 341 17.45 21.93 3.50
C PHE A 341 18.70 21.05 3.57
N HIS A 342 18.53 19.75 3.78
CA HIS A 342 19.66 18.82 3.77
C HIS A 342 20.40 18.84 2.42
N LEU A 343 19.68 18.83 1.30
CA LEU A 343 20.28 18.88 -0.04
C LEU A 343 20.98 20.21 -0.32
N GLU A 344 20.44 21.33 0.16
CA GLU A 344 21.12 22.64 0.10
C GLU A 344 22.42 22.66 0.90
N ASP A 345 22.40 22.10 2.11
CA ASP A 345 23.58 22.02 2.97
C ASP A 345 24.67 21.16 2.32
N VAL A 346 24.30 20.02 1.73
CA VAL A 346 25.22 19.19 0.93
C VAL A 346 25.82 19.99 -0.23
N ALA A 347 24.99 20.67 -1.02
CA ALA A 347 25.46 21.45 -2.17
C ALA A 347 26.38 22.61 -1.76
N LYS A 348 26.07 23.31 -0.66
CA LYS A 348 26.93 24.38 -0.12
C LYS A 348 28.25 23.82 0.38
N ASN A 349 28.24 22.70 1.10
CA ASN A 349 29.45 22.08 1.66
C ASN A 349 30.35 21.48 0.57
N GLU A 350 29.78 20.95 -0.53
CA GLU A 350 30.56 20.46 -1.68
C GLU A 350 31.43 21.58 -2.29
N THR A 351 30.90 22.80 -2.31
CA THR A 351 31.63 23.98 -2.81
C THR A 351 32.55 24.63 -1.77
N SER A 352 32.46 24.23 -0.50
CA SER A 352 33.26 24.80 0.58
C SER A 352 34.66 24.20 0.66
N THR A 353 35.65 25.02 1.01
CA THR A 353 37.03 24.58 1.26
C THR A 353 37.21 23.97 2.67
N SER A 354 36.20 24.09 3.54
CA SER A 354 36.23 23.51 4.89
C SER A 354 35.90 22.01 4.88
N ARG A 355 36.73 21.16 5.49
CA ARG A 355 36.48 19.71 5.67
C ARG A 355 35.48 19.38 6.79
N GLN A 356 34.59 20.31 7.09
CA GLN A 356 33.57 20.16 8.12
C GLN A 356 32.21 20.40 7.47
N PHE A 357 31.29 19.46 7.69
CA PHE A 357 29.91 19.60 7.25
C PHE A 357 29.20 20.62 8.15
N ILE A 358 28.72 21.71 7.55
CA ILE A 358 27.97 22.76 8.25
C ILE A 358 26.49 22.59 7.89
N HIS A 359 25.64 22.44 8.90
CA HIS A 359 24.20 22.47 8.71
C HIS A 359 23.67 23.91 8.83
N SER A 360 22.75 24.31 7.96
CA SER A 360 22.09 25.62 8.05
C SER A 360 21.10 25.69 9.23
N PHE A 361 20.54 24.54 9.63
CA PHE A 361 19.59 24.41 10.72
C PHE A 361 20.05 23.34 11.72
N ALA A 362 19.75 23.54 13.01
CA ALA A 362 20.05 22.54 14.04
C ALA A 362 19.22 21.27 13.79
N PRO A 363 19.81 20.07 13.90
CA PRO A 363 19.06 18.83 13.71
C PRO A 363 17.93 18.71 14.74
N PRO A 364 16.73 18.25 14.32
CA PRO A 364 15.53 18.25 15.18
C PRO A 364 15.59 17.27 16.36
N GLU A 365 16.49 16.28 16.34
CA GLU A 365 16.72 15.36 17.45
C GLU A 365 18.15 15.44 18.01
N PRO A 366 18.35 15.44 19.34
CA PRO A 366 19.67 15.32 19.93
C PRO A 366 20.25 13.95 19.56
N VAL A 367 21.35 13.96 18.80
CA VAL A 367 22.07 12.76 18.35
C VAL A 367 22.38 11.87 19.56
N GLY A 368 21.77 10.69 19.62
CA GLY A 368 21.99 9.73 20.71
C GLY A 368 23.48 9.40 20.88
N TRP A 369 23.91 9.12 22.12
CA TRP A 369 25.34 8.97 22.47
C TRP A 369 26.10 7.98 21.56
N PHE A 370 25.46 6.87 21.18
CA PHE A 370 26.01 5.89 20.23
C PHE A 370 26.27 6.45 18.83
N ARG A 371 25.32 7.23 18.29
CA ARG A 371 25.44 7.84 16.97
C ARG A 371 26.47 8.97 16.98
N ARG A 372 26.61 9.70 18.09
CA ARG A 372 27.61 10.76 18.29
C ARG A 372 29.06 10.23 18.35
N TYR A 373 29.25 8.99 18.79
CA TYR A 373 30.57 8.36 18.86
C TYR A 373 31.01 7.73 17.52
N ILE A 374 30.04 7.30 16.71
CA ILE A 374 30.28 6.66 15.39
C ILE A 374 30.25 7.69 14.25
N TYR A 375 29.39 8.72 14.34
CA TYR A 375 29.27 9.83 13.39
C TYR A 375 29.93 11.09 13.96
N THR A 376 31.25 11.20 13.77
CA THR A 376 31.94 12.50 13.81
C THR A 376 31.72 13.26 12.48
N PRO A 377 31.65 14.60 12.48
CA PRO A 377 31.35 15.39 11.26
C PRO A 377 32.31 15.12 10.10
N THR A 378 33.55 14.72 10.39
CA THR A 378 34.56 14.33 9.40
C THR A 378 34.27 12.96 8.76
N ILE A 379 33.74 12.01 9.53
CA ILE A 379 33.31 10.69 9.05
C ILE A 379 31.98 10.82 8.31
N GLU A 380 31.08 11.68 8.77
CA GLU A 380 29.83 12.01 8.07
C GLU A 380 30.09 12.61 6.69
N THR A 381 31.05 13.53 6.56
CA THR A 381 31.49 14.06 5.26
C THR A 381 32.04 12.94 4.35
N PHE A 382 32.87 12.04 4.89
CA PHE A 382 33.44 10.92 4.15
C PHE A 382 32.38 9.88 3.72
N LEU A 383 31.44 9.57 4.61
CA LEU A 383 30.32 8.65 4.35
C LEU A 383 29.29 9.28 3.40
N LEU A 384 28.99 10.58 3.47
CA LEU A 384 28.10 11.26 2.52
C LEU A 384 28.69 11.34 1.11
N ILE A 385 30.01 11.53 1.00
CA ILE A 385 30.73 11.53 -0.29
C ILE A 385 30.76 10.11 -0.90
N ILE A 386 30.95 9.07 -0.09
CA ILE A 386 31.00 7.66 -0.56
C ILE A 386 29.61 7.05 -0.76
N PHE A 387 28.66 7.37 0.12
CA PHE A 387 27.30 6.83 0.18
C PHE A 387 26.23 7.89 -0.14
N SER A 388 26.51 8.81 -1.05
CA SER A 388 25.52 9.72 -1.64
C SER A 388 24.30 9.01 -2.28
N VAL A 389 24.30 7.67 -2.32
CA VAL A 389 23.21 6.81 -2.79
C VAL A 389 22.32 6.27 -1.65
N GLU A 390 22.81 6.22 -0.39
CA GLU A 390 22.15 5.48 0.70
C GLU A 390 21.34 6.37 1.66
N ILE A 391 21.54 7.69 1.67
CA ILE A 391 20.83 8.60 2.61
C ILE A 391 19.41 8.96 2.15
N SER A 392 19.01 8.55 0.94
CA SER A 392 17.59 8.53 0.55
C SER A 392 16.78 7.41 1.23
N PHE A 393 17.41 6.48 1.94
CA PHE A 393 16.75 5.29 2.50
C PHE A 393 15.86 5.60 3.72
N TYR A 394 16.06 6.71 4.43
CA TYR A 394 15.28 7.06 5.62
C TYR A 394 14.09 7.99 5.38
N GLY A 395 13.98 8.61 4.19
CA GLY A 395 12.87 9.53 3.86
C GLY A 395 11.76 8.92 3.02
N TYR A 396 11.91 7.67 2.57
CA TYR A 396 11.01 7.01 1.61
C TYR A 396 10.34 5.73 2.14
N MET A 397 10.46 5.42 3.43
CA MET A 397 9.83 4.25 4.05
C MET A 397 8.83 4.60 5.14
#